data_AF-A0A9W7HY32-F1
#
_entry.id   AF-A0A9W7HY32-F1
#
_cell.length_a   1.000
_cell.length_b   1.000
_cell.length_c   1.000
_cell.angle_alpha   90.00
_cell.angle_beta   90.00
_cell.angle_gamma   90.00
#
_symmetry.space_group_name_H-M   'P 1'
#
loop_
_entity.id
_entity.type
_entity.pdbx_description
1 polymer ?
#
loop_
_entity_poly.entity_id
_entity_poly.type
_entity_poly.pdbx_seq_one_letter_code
_entity_poly.pdbx_strand_id
1 'polypeptide(L)'
;MRLLDHPNVVALKHCFFFSTTEKDELYLNLVPEYVSETVHRVIKHYTKLNQRMPLIYVKLYTYQIFRALSYIHRCIGVCHRDIKPQNLLVNPHTHQVKLCDFGSAKILVKGEPNISYICSW
;
A
#
# COMPACT_ATOMS: atom_id res chain seq x y z
N MET A 1 10.74 -1.60 2.70
CA MET A 1 9.88 -2.80 2.55
C MET A 1 10.43 -4.05 3.23
N ARG A 2 11.74 -4.35 3.20
CA ARG A 2 12.30 -5.56 3.86
C ARG A 2 12.08 -5.63 5.39
N LEU A 3 11.88 -4.49 6.04
CA LEU A 3 11.63 -4.39 7.49
C LEU A 3 10.14 -4.49 7.86
N LEU A 4 9.25 -4.60 6.87
CA LEU A 4 7.80 -4.57 7.11
C LEU A 4 7.29 -6.00 7.33
N ASP A 5 6.82 -6.26 8.54
CA ASP A 5 6.15 -7.49 8.93
C ASP A 5 4.87 -7.16 9.70
N HIS A 6 3.75 -7.09 8.98
CA HIS A 6 2.45 -6.81 9.55
C HIS A 6 1.34 -7.37 8.66
N PRO A 7 0.29 -8.01 9.22
CA PRO A 7 -0.77 -8.64 8.43
C PRO A 7 -1.53 -7.68 7.50
N ASN A 8 -1.59 -6.38 7.84
CA ASN A 8 -2.23 -5.33 7.04
C ASN A 8 -1.26 -4.49 6.20
N VAL A 9 -0.03 -4.96 6.00
CA VAL A 9 0.96 -4.37 5.09
C VAL A 9 1.39 -5.46 4.10
N VAL A 10 1.57 -5.10 2.82
CA VAL A 10 1.98 -6.06 1.80
C VAL A 10 3.39 -6.59 2.08
N ALA A 11 3.54 -7.91 2.13
CA ALA A 11 4.81 -8.58 2.33
C ALA A 11 5.63 -8.58 1.03
N LEU A 12 6.90 -8.21 1.11
CA LEU A 12 7.86 -8.35 0.02
C LEU A 12 8.52 -9.73 0.11
N LYS A 13 8.23 -10.62 -0.86
CA LYS A 13 8.76 -12.00 -0.86
C LYS A 13 10.18 -12.07 -1.42
N HIS A 14 10.42 -11.42 -2.56
CA HIS A 14 11.73 -11.39 -3.19
C HIS A 14 12.08 -10.01 -3.72
N CYS A 15 13.39 -9.75 -3.84
CA CYS A 15 13.92 -8.50 -4.34
C CYS A 15 15.27 -8.78 -5.00
N PHE A 16 15.39 -8.46 -6.28
CA PHE A 16 16.59 -8.74 -7.06
C PHE A 16 16.84 -7.66 -8.12
N PHE A 17 18.09 -7.51 -8.50
CA PHE A 17 18.50 -6.64 -9.59
C PHE A 17 18.63 -7.44 -10.88
N PHE A 18 18.27 -6.81 -11.99
CA PHE A 18 18.42 -7.37 -13.33
C PHE A 18 18.98 -6.29 -14.27
N SER A 19 19.95 -6.63 -15.11
CA SER A 19 20.48 -5.72 -16.14
C SER A 19 19.99 -6.15 -17.52
N THR A 20 19.58 -5.19 -18.36
CA THR A 20 19.27 -5.45 -19.77
C THR A 20 20.55 -5.35 -20.61
N THR A 21 20.73 -6.31 -21.52
CA THR A 21 21.94 -6.44 -22.34
C THR A 21 22.19 -5.27 -23.31
N GLU A 22 21.18 -4.45 -23.58
CA GLU A 22 21.26 -3.40 -24.59
C GLU A 22 21.64 -2.01 -24.05
N LYS A 23 21.45 -1.74 -22.75
CA LYS A 23 21.64 -0.39 -22.19
C LYS A 23 22.36 -0.32 -20.84
N ASP A 24 22.81 -1.45 -20.27
CA ASP A 24 23.38 -1.51 -18.91
C ASP A 24 22.49 -0.84 -17.85
N GLU A 25 21.19 -0.78 -18.09
CA GLU A 25 20.23 -0.22 -17.16
C GLU A 25 19.90 -1.26 -16.08
N LEU A 26 20.12 -0.88 -14.84
CA LEU A 26 19.87 -1.72 -13.68
C LEU A 26 18.42 -1.54 -13.20
N TYR A 27 17.64 -2.61 -13.29
CA TYR A 27 16.26 -2.65 -12.81
C TYR A 27 16.18 -3.32 -11.45
N LEU A 28 15.51 -2.66 -10.50
CA LEU A 28 15.13 -3.24 -9.22
C LEU A 28 13.77 -3.92 -9.35
N ASN A 29 13.75 -5.24 -9.25
CA ASN A 29 12.53 -6.03 -9.29
C ASN A 29 12.06 -6.34 -7.86
N LEU A 30 10.79 -6.03 -7.57
CA LEU A 30 10.14 -6.27 -6.30
C LEU A 30 9.04 -7.30 -6.51
N VAL A 31 9.09 -8.42 -5.77
CA VAL A 31 8.10 -9.49 -5.84
C VAL A 31 7.28 -9.49 -4.54
N PRO A 32 6.17 -8.73 -4.48
CA PRO A 32 5.28 -8.73 -3.31
C PRO A 32 4.36 -9.96 -3.30
N GLU A 33 3.68 -10.19 -2.18
CA GLU A 33 2.51 -11.06 -2.16
C GLU A 33 1.40 -10.51 -3.06
N TYR A 34 0.61 -11.43 -3.64
CA TYR A 34 -0.52 -11.08 -4.48
C TYR A 34 -1.80 -10.95 -3.65
N VAL A 35 -2.58 -9.90 -3.93
CA VAL A 35 -3.92 -9.68 -3.38
C VAL A 35 -4.82 -9.28 -4.55
N SER A 36 -5.99 -9.92 -4.64
CA SER A 36 -6.78 -9.95 -5.87
C SER A 36 -7.44 -8.63 -6.28
N GLU A 37 -7.82 -7.80 -5.32
CA GLU A 37 -8.60 -6.58 -5.56
C GLU A 37 -8.04 -5.38 -4.81
N THR A 38 -8.57 -4.19 -5.12
CA THR A 38 -8.31 -2.95 -4.39
C THR A 38 -9.60 -2.39 -3.82
N VAL A 39 -9.50 -1.63 -2.73
CA VAL A 39 -10.64 -0.90 -2.16
C VAL A 39 -11.27 0.01 -3.21
N HIS A 40 -10.48 0.61 -4.10
CA HIS A 40 -10.98 1.38 -5.25
C HIS A 40 -11.93 0.59 -6.15
N ARG A 41 -11.55 -0.64 -6.53
CA ARG A 41 -12.38 -1.50 -7.38
C ARG A 41 -13.66 -1.93 -6.67
N VAL A 42 -13.58 -2.22 -5.37
CA VAL A 42 -14.75 -2.53 -4.54
C VAL A 42 -15.71 -1.34 -4.46
N ILE A 43 -15.21 -0.12 -4.22
CA ILE A 43 -16.05 1.09 -4.19
C ILE A 43 -16.74 1.29 -5.55
N LYS A 44 -15.98 1.21 -6.66
CA LYS A 44 -16.53 1.33 -8.01
C LYS A 44 -17.61 0.29 -8.30
N HIS A 45 -17.46 -0.94 -7.80
CA HIS A 45 -18.47 -1.99 -7.96
C HIS A 45 -19.80 -1.59 -7.32
N TYR A 46 -19.79 -1.14 -6.06
CA TYR A 46 -21.01 -0.66 -5.38
C TYR A 46 -21.62 0.56 -6.07
N THR A 47 -20.79 1.52 -6.49
CA THR A 47 -21.27 2.70 -7.24
C THR A 47 -21.98 2.30 -8.53
N LYS A 48 -21.41 1.36 -9.31
CA LYS A 48 -22.04 0.87 -10.56
C LYS A 48 -23.39 0.21 -10.33
N LEU A 49 -23.57 -0.45 -9.19
CA LEU A 49 -24.83 -1.08 -8.79
C LEU A 49 -25.83 -0.09 -8.18
N ASN A 50 -25.50 1.21 -8.11
CA ASN A 50 -26.27 2.23 -7.36
C ASN A 50 -26.52 1.82 -5.90
N GLN A 51 -25.57 1.11 -5.30
CA GLN A 51 -25.62 0.66 -3.92
C GLN A 51 -24.55 1.35 -3.09
N ARG A 52 -24.81 1.48 -1.78
CA ARG A 52 -23.79 1.88 -0.82
C ARG A 52 -23.08 0.64 -0.29
N MET A 53 -21.78 0.77 -0.05
CA MET A 53 -21.03 -0.26 0.65
C MET A 53 -21.65 -0.48 2.04
N PRO A 54 -21.93 -1.72 2.45
CA PRO A 54 -22.39 -2.04 3.79
C PRO A 54 -21.46 -1.46 4.87
N LEU A 55 -22.04 -0.86 5.91
CA LEU A 55 -21.29 -0.16 6.95
C LEU A 55 -20.30 -1.07 7.69
N ILE A 56 -20.58 -2.37 7.76
CA ILE A 56 -19.66 -3.36 8.34
C ILE A 56 -18.33 -3.41 7.58
N TYR A 57 -18.33 -3.37 6.25
CA TYR A 57 -17.11 -3.38 5.45
C TYR A 57 -16.36 -2.06 5.55
N VAL A 58 -17.08 -0.93 5.63
CA VAL A 58 -16.46 0.37 5.88
C VAL A 58 -15.69 0.33 7.21
N LYS A 59 -16.33 -0.10 8.30
CA LYS A 59 -15.69 -0.22 9.62
C LYS A 59 -14.49 -1.17 9.59
N LEU A 60 -14.67 -2.35 8.98
CA LEU A 60 -13.64 -3.38 8.92
C LEU A 60 -12.41 -2.95 8.13
N TYR A 61 -12.61 -2.30 6.98
CA TYR A 61 -11.50 -1.81 6.15
C TYR A 61 -10.81 -0.63 6.83
N THR A 62 -11.56 0.35 7.33
CA THR A 62 -10.99 1.51 8.05
C THR A 62 -10.16 1.09 9.25
N TYR A 63 -10.62 0.11 10.04
CA TYR A 63 -9.86 -0.42 11.17
C TYR A 63 -8.51 -1.01 10.74
N GLN A 64 -8.51 -1.86 9.70
CA GLN A 64 -7.29 -2.50 9.20
C GLN A 64 -6.31 -1.49 8.61
N ILE A 65 -6.81 -0.46 7.92
CA ILE A 65 -6.01 0.65 7.39
C ILE A 65 -5.32 1.39 8.55
N PHE A 66 -6.05 1.79 9.58
CA PHE A 66 -5.46 2.47 10.72
C PHE A 66 -4.49 1.59 11.51
N ARG A 67 -4.73 0.28 11.56
CA ARG A 67 -3.79 -0.67 12.16
C ARG A 67 -2.47 -0.73 11.38
N ALA A 68 -2.52 -0.79 10.05
CA ALA A 68 -1.34 -0.70 9.20
C ALA A 68 -0.59 0.63 9.37
N LEU A 69 -1.32 1.75 9.38
CA LEU A 69 -0.75 3.09 9.59
C LEU A 69 -0.08 3.22 10.95
N SER A 70 -0.72 2.74 12.02
CA SER A 70 -0.14 2.73 13.36
C SER A 70 1.17 1.95 13.39
N TYR A 71 1.23 0.79 12.72
CA TYR A 71 2.45 -0.01 12.62
C TYR A 71 3.58 0.75 11.91
N ILE A 72 3.34 1.27 10.69
CA ILE A 72 4.41 1.94 9.93
C ILE A 72 4.88 3.23 10.62
N HIS A 73 3.98 3.96 11.29
CA HIS A 73 4.32 5.19 12.00
C HIS A 73 5.09 4.91 13.29
N ARG A 74 4.63 3.95 14.12
CA ARG A 74 5.18 3.76 15.48
C ARG A 74 6.34 2.77 15.51
N CYS A 75 6.27 1.68 14.76
CA CYS A 75 7.28 0.63 14.80
C CYS A 75 8.41 0.88 13.81
N ILE A 76 8.10 1.46 12.65
CA ILE A 76 9.07 1.64 11.55
C ILE A 76 9.52 3.11 11.40
N GLY A 77 8.72 4.07 11.87
CA GLY A 77 9.03 5.50 11.73
C GLY A 77 8.84 6.04 10.30
N VAL A 78 8.07 5.35 9.46
CA VAL A 78 7.86 5.69 8.05
C VAL A 78 6.46 6.25 7.84
N CYS A 79 6.36 7.40 7.17
CA CYS A 79 5.12 7.94 6.65
C CYS A 79 4.90 7.47 5.21
N HIS A 80 3.71 6.95 4.90
CA HIS A 80 3.38 6.43 3.57
C HIS A 80 3.28 7.53 2.50
N ARG A 81 2.70 8.69 2.87
CA ARG A 81 2.48 9.89 2.03
C ARG A 81 1.59 9.74 0.79
N ASP A 82 1.20 8.54 0.37
CA ASP A 82 0.26 8.33 -0.76
C ASP A 82 -0.89 7.36 -0.40
N ILE A 83 -1.69 7.71 0.61
CA ILE A 83 -2.84 6.89 1.04
C ILE A 83 -4.05 7.23 0.17
N LYS A 84 -4.46 6.26 -0.64
CA LYS A 84 -5.62 6.34 -1.53
C LYS A 84 -6.24 4.94 -1.75
N PRO A 85 -7.51 4.82 -2.16
CA PRO A 85 -8.17 3.52 -2.35
C PRO A 85 -7.46 2.54 -3.29
N GLN A 86 -6.63 3.05 -4.21
CA GLN A 86 -5.82 2.25 -5.14
C GLN A 86 -4.65 1.55 -4.44
N ASN A 87 -4.10 2.16 -3.39
CA ASN A 87 -2.95 1.65 -2.62
C ASN A 87 -3.40 0.77 -1.43
N LEU A 88 -4.68 0.41 -1.41
CA LEU A 88 -5.30 -0.43 -0.41
C LEU A 88 -5.79 -1.70 -1.09
N LEU A 89 -4.98 -2.76 -0.99
CA LEU A 89 -5.33 -4.07 -1.51
C LEU A 89 -6.35 -4.74 -0.58
N VAL A 90 -7.25 -5.53 -1.15
CA VAL A 90 -8.28 -6.26 -0.39
C VAL A 90 -8.54 -7.63 -1.01
N ASN A 91 -8.65 -8.65 -0.17
CA ASN A 91 -9.19 -9.94 -0.58
C ASN A 91 -10.71 -9.93 -0.31
N PRO A 92 -11.59 -9.97 -1.33
CA PRO A 92 -13.04 -9.89 -1.13
C PRO A 92 -13.65 -11.07 -0.38
N HIS A 93 -12.98 -12.23 -0.37
CA HIS A 93 -13.46 -13.43 0.32
C HIS A 93 -13.17 -13.40 1.82
N THR A 94 -11.99 -12.90 2.20
CA THR A 94 -11.55 -12.85 3.61
C THR A 94 -11.69 -11.47 4.24
N HIS A 95 -11.97 -10.45 3.43
CA HIS A 95 -11.99 -9.02 3.79
C HIS A 95 -10.69 -8.51 4.42
N GLN A 96 -9.57 -9.20 4.19
CA GLN A 96 -8.25 -8.75 4.64
C GLN A 96 -7.76 -7.59 3.78
N VAL A 97 -7.41 -6.46 4.42
CA VAL A 97 -6.86 -5.27 3.77
C VAL A 97 -5.36 -5.19 4.01
N LYS A 98 -4.61 -4.87 2.95
CA LYS A 98 -3.16 -4.68 2.99
C LYS A 98 -2.76 -3.37 2.31
N LEU A 99 -1.99 -2.56 3.03
CA LEU A 99 -1.38 -1.34 2.49
C LEU A 99 -0.23 -1.70 1.55
N CYS A 100 -0.21 -1.13 0.35
CA CYS A 100 0.83 -1.32 -0.65
C CYS A 100 1.35 0.01 -1.21
N ASP A 101 2.35 -0.07 -2.09
CA ASP A 101 2.95 1.07 -2.79
C ASP A 101 3.66 2.08 -1.88
N PHE A 102 4.84 1.67 -1.41
CA PHE A 102 5.73 2.50 -0.59
C PHE A 102 6.66 3.39 -1.42
N GLY A 103 6.40 3.59 -2.73
CA GLY A 103 7.26 4.40 -3.60
C GLY A 103 7.40 5.85 -3.13
N SER A 104 6.33 6.39 -2.54
CA SER A 104 6.30 7.74 -1.97
C SER A 104 6.64 7.77 -0.47
N ALA A 105 6.90 6.63 0.17
CA ALA A 105 7.08 6.58 1.61
C ALA A 105 8.42 7.19 2.05
N LYS A 106 8.47 7.81 3.23
CA LYS A 106 9.69 8.44 3.78
C LYS A 106 9.71 8.40 5.31
N ILE A 107 10.91 8.22 5.88
CA ILE A 107 11.15 8.47 7.31
C ILE A 107 11.15 9.99 7.53
N LEU A 108 10.28 10.47 8.42
CA LEU A 108 10.18 11.89 8.72
C LEU A 108 11.09 12.24 9.89
N VAL A 109 12.06 13.12 9.67
CA VAL A 109 12.96 13.62 10.70
C VAL A 109 12.54 15.05 11.07
N LYS A 110 12.45 15.32 12.38
CA LYS A 110 12.04 16.63 12.88
C LYS A 110 13.09 17.67 12.51
N GLY A 111 12.65 18.77 11.87
CA GLY A 111 13.53 19.86 11.42
C GLY A 111 14.04 19.71 9.99
N GLU A 112 13.84 18.56 9.35
CA GLU A 112 14.21 18.38 7.95
C GLU A 112 13.05 18.75 7.01
N PRO A 113 13.32 19.52 5.94
CA PRO A 113 12.31 19.83 4.94
C PRO A 113 11.90 18.56 4.19
N ASN A 114 10.61 18.50 3.84
CA ASN A 114 10.04 17.41 3.05
C ASN A 114 9.45 17.99 1.77
N ILE A 115 9.61 17.27 0.66
CA ILE A 115 9.01 17.64 -0.62
C ILE A 115 7.49 17.67 -0.44
N SER A 116 6.88 18.82 -0.75
CA SER A 116 5.44 19.06 -0.60
C SER A 116 4.59 18.35 -1.66
N TYR A 117 5.15 18.12 -2.85
CA TYR A 117 4.49 17.46 -3.96
C TYR A 117 5.32 16.31 -4.52
N ILE A 118 4.71 15.13 -4.57
CA ILE A 118 5.32 13.91 -5.12
C ILE A 118 4.42 13.47 -6.27
N CYS A 119 4.93 13.49 -7.50
CA CYS A 119 4.25 12.82 -8.61
C CYS A 119 4.37 11.31 -8.41
N SER A 120 3.26 10.65 -8.09
CA SER A 120 3.14 9.20 -8.22
C SER A 120 2.60 8.89 -9.62
N TRP A 121 3.28 8.02 -10.38
CA TRP A 121 2.83 7.52 -11.69
C TRP A 121 1.70 6.49 -11.56
#